data_AF-A0A0N4VZM0-F1
#
_entry.id   AF-A0A0N4VZM0-F1
#
_cell.length_a   1.000
_cell.length_b   1.000
_cell.length_c   1.000
_cell.angle_alpha   90.00
_cell.angle_beta   90.00
_cell.angle_gamma   90.00
#
_symmetry.space_group_name_H-M   'P 1'
#
loop_
_entity.id
_entity.type
_entity.pdbx_description
1 polymer ?
#
loop_
_entity_poly.entity_id
_entity_poly.type
_entity_poly.pdbx_seq_one_letter_code
_entity_poly.pdbx_strand_id
1 'polypeptide(L)'
;MGATTAVNRVERITFNYPPLPEIKFCFVVIAATLAYGLYKVLEASRNYVWIMGDYGVLVELPFFGPVMKDVSSWEWNNYSPFAWQYLPVFMAHTVVFNLGSKFLPDLPFTIVYTLLSAATCVYYFTPTLVALSLFEGTLMFAASQYFR
;
A
#
# COMPACT_ATOMS: atom_id res chain seq x y z
N MET A 1 -34.29 42.04 -19.22
CA MET A 1 -33.62 41.43 -18.05
C MET A 1 -34.26 40.07 -17.80
N GLY A 2 -33.71 39.00 -18.38
CA GLY A 2 -34.22 37.64 -18.20
C GLY A 2 -33.37 36.93 -17.16
N ALA A 3 -33.96 36.64 -16.00
CA ALA A 3 -33.29 35.88 -14.95
C ALA A 3 -33.20 34.41 -15.38
N THR A 4 -32.00 33.95 -15.71
CA THR A 4 -31.68 32.54 -15.88
C THR A 4 -31.77 31.85 -14.52
N THR A 5 -32.88 31.16 -14.27
CA THR A 5 -33.04 30.26 -13.13
C THR A 5 -32.02 29.13 -13.25
N ALA A 6 -31.02 29.11 -12.36
CA ALA A 6 -30.09 28.00 -12.22
C ALA A 6 -30.88 26.75 -11.82
N VAL A 7 -30.98 25.78 -12.73
CA VAL A 7 -31.57 24.48 -12.45
C VAL A 7 -30.64 23.77 -11.46
N ASN A 8 -31.05 23.67 -10.19
CA ASN A 8 -30.40 22.81 -9.21
C ASN A 8 -30.48 21.38 -9.72
N ARG A 9 -29.37 20.88 -10.30
CA ARG A 9 -29.22 19.51 -10.73
C ARG A 9 -29.14 18.66 -9.45
N VAL A 10 -30.27 18.14 -8.99
CA VAL A 10 -30.28 17.13 -7.94
C VAL A 10 -29.50 15.95 -8.50
N GLU A 11 -28.29 15.75 -7.98
CA GLU A 11 -27.43 14.64 -8.39
C GLU A 11 -28.22 13.35 -8.14
N ARG A 12 -28.59 12.68 -9.23
CA ARG A 12 -29.37 11.45 -9.14
C ARG A 12 -28.43 10.40 -8.56
N ILE A 13 -28.51 10.17 -7.26
CA ILE A 13 -27.80 9.08 -6.58
C ILE A 13 -28.33 7.79 -7.18
N THR A 14 -27.67 7.29 -8.22
CA THR A 14 -28.04 6.09 -8.96
C THR A 14 -27.72 4.82 -8.19
N PHE A 15 -26.90 4.94 -7.13
CA PHE A 15 -26.48 3.81 -6.32
C PHE A 15 -26.21 4.26 -4.88
N ASN A 16 -27.01 3.75 -3.94
CA ASN A 16 -26.75 3.91 -2.51
C ASN A 16 -26.07 2.63 -2.06
N TYR A 17 -24.75 2.68 -1.84
CA TYR A 17 -23.97 1.51 -1.44
C TYR A 17 -24.45 1.07 -0.05
N PRO A 18 -25.04 -0.13 0.11
CA PRO A 18 -25.36 -0.60 1.44
C PRO A 18 -24.05 -0.70 2.23
N PRO A 19 -23.99 -0.23 3.49
CA PRO A 19 -22.80 -0.43 4.31
C PRO A 19 -22.53 -1.92 4.37
N LEU A 20 -21.38 -2.37 3.85
CA LEU A 20 -21.03 -3.79 3.85
C LEU A 20 -21.14 -4.29 5.30
N PRO A 21 -21.98 -5.30 5.60
CA PRO A 21 -22.00 -5.93 6.92
C PRO A 21 -20.64 -6.56 7.29
N GLU A 22 -19.74 -6.65 6.31
CA GLU A 22 -18.44 -7.29 6.33
C GLU A 22 -17.32 -6.39 6.86
N ILE A 23 -17.53 -5.11 7.20
CA ILE A 23 -16.47 -4.25 7.78
C ILE A 23 -15.77 -4.96 8.95
N LYS A 24 -16.54 -5.63 9.81
CA LYS A 24 -15.99 -6.40 10.94
C LYS A 24 -15.21 -7.62 10.48
N PHE A 25 -15.68 -8.34 9.45
CA PHE A 25 -14.98 -9.49 8.90
C PHE A 25 -13.69 -9.08 8.19
N CYS A 26 -13.71 -8.01 7.39
CA CYS A 26 -12.54 -7.42 6.77
C CYS A 26 -11.52 -6.97 7.83
N PHE A 27 -11.95 -6.34 8.93
CA PHE A 27 -11.04 -6.01 10.02
C PHE A 27 -10.44 -7.26 10.68
N VAL A 28 -11.23 -8.32 10.86
CA VAL A 28 -10.72 -9.59 11.39
C VAL A 28 -9.70 -10.22 10.44
N VAL A 29 -9.99 -10.24 9.13
CA VAL A 29 -9.06 -10.75 8.12
C VAL A 29 -7.78 -9.91 8.09
N ILE A 30 -7.89 -8.59 8.06
CA ILE A 30 -6.72 -7.69 8.09
C ILE A 30 -5.90 -7.90 9.36
N ALA A 31 -6.56 -7.94 10.53
CA ALA A 31 -5.89 -8.16 11.81
C ALA A 31 -5.22 -9.54 11.87
N ALA A 32 -5.88 -10.59 11.37
CA ALA A 32 -5.34 -11.94 11.31
C ALA A 32 -4.14 -12.02 10.37
N THR A 33 -4.21 -11.40 9.19
CA THR A 33 -3.10 -11.38 8.22
C THR A 33 -1.91 -10.59 8.76
N LEU A 34 -2.15 -9.44 9.40
CA LEU A 34 -1.09 -8.66 10.07
C LEU A 34 -0.45 -9.45 11.22
N ALA A 35 -1.27 -10.06 12.09
CA ALA A 35 -0.79 -10.88 13.20
C ALA A 35 0.02 -12.09 12.69
N TYR A 36 -0.44 -12.74 11.63
CA TYR A 36 0.26 -13.85 11.00
C TYR A 36 1.59 -13.42 10.36
N GLY A 37 1.59 -12.28 9.66
CA GLY A 37 2.82 -11.70 9.10
C GLY A 37 3.85 -11.39 10.19
N LEU A 38 3.42 -10.72 11.27
CA LEU A 38 4.28 -10.43 12.43
C LEU A 38 4.77 -11.71 13.11
N TYR A 39 3.91 -12.73 13.26
CA TYR A 39 4.31 -14.02 13.79
C TYR A 39 5.38 -14.69 12.92
N LYS A 40 5.24 -14.66 11.59
CA LYS A 40 6.23 -15.23 10.66
C LYS A 40 7.56 -14.49 10.70
N VAL A 41 7.54 -13.16 10.85
CA VAL A 41 8.77 -12.39 11.10
C VAL A 41 9.42 -12.82 12.40
N LEU A 42 8.66 -12.92 13.50
CA LEU A 42 9.18 -13.39 14.79
C LEU A 42 9.75 -14.82 14.71
N GLU A 43 9.06 -15.73 14.03
CA GLU A 43 9.51 -17.11 13.81
C GLU A 43 10.81 -17.14 12.99
N ALA A 44 10.89 -16.37 11.91
CA ALA A 44 12.10 -16.24 11.10
C ALA A 44 13.28 -15.69 11.91
N SER A 45 13.05 -14.64 12.72
CA SER A 45 14.08 -14.06 13.58
C SER A 45 14.59 -15.04 14.64
N ARG A 46 13.72 -15.89 15.19
CA ARG A 46 14.10 -16.90 16.19
C ARG A 46 14.89 -18.05 15.60
N ASN A 47 14.57 -18.44 14.37
CA ASN A 47 15.24 -19.54 13.68
C ASN A 47 16.48 -19.10 12.88
N TYR A 48 16.82 -17.80 12.91
CA TYR A 48 18.01 -17.28 12.25
C TYR A 48 19.27 -17.85 12.91
N VAL A 49 20.13 -18.47 12.11
CA VAL A 49 21.40 -19.05 12.58
C VAL A 49 22.47 -17.96 12.49
N TRP A 50 22.87 -17.45 13.65
CA TRP A 50 23.94 -16.46 13.77
C TRP A 50 25.30 -17.08 13.44
N ILE A 51 26.07 -16.42 12.59
CA ILE A 51 27.40 -16.87 12.16
C ILE A 51 28.47 -16.03 12.88
N MET A 52 29.63 -16.63 13.11
CA MET A 52 30.77 -15.94 13.71
C MET A 52 31.18 -14.73 12.83
N GLY A 53 30.93 -13.51 13.33
CA GLY A 53 31.14 -12.25 12.60
C GLY A 53 29.91 -11.32 12.59
N ASP A 54 28.72 -11.84 12.92
CA ASP A 54 27.50 -11.04 13.01
C ASP A 54 27.47 -10.18 14.29
N TYR A 55 26.97 -8.94 14.17
CA TYR A 55 26.86 -7.98 15.28
C TYR A 55 25.57 -8.18 16.07
N GLY A 56 25.41 -9.33 16.72
CA GLY A 56 24.25 -9.63 17.56
C GLY A 56 24.47 -9.33 19.05
N VAL A 57 23.47 -8.79 19.74
CA VAL A 57 23.43 -8.71 21.21
C VAL A 57 22.20 -9.42 21.74
N LEU A 58 22.36 -10.12 22.86
CA LEU A 58 21.23 -10.74 23.55
C LEU A 58 20.44 -9.66 24.28
N VAL A 59 19.17 -9.50 23.92
CA VAL A 59 18.25 -8.56 24.56
C VAL A 59 17.09 -9.33 25.14
N GLU A 60 16.70 -8.98 26.36
CA GLU A 60 15.53 -9.55 26.99
C GLU A 60 14.29 -8.73 26.63
N LEU A 61 13.42 -9.31 25.80
CA LEU A 61 12.18 -8.67 25.37
C LEU A 61 11.05 -8.98 26.36
N PRO A 62 10.20 -7.99 26.70
CA PRO A 62 9.04 -8.23 27.55
C PRO A 62 8.12 -9.27 26.89
N PHE A 63 7.66 -10.25 27.66
CA PHE A 63 6.78 -11.36 27.24
C PHE A 63 7.42 -12.43 26.33
N PHE A 64 8.59 -12.19 25.72
CA PHE A 64 9.22 -13.11 24.77
C PHE A 64 10.56 -13.71 25.25
N GLY A 65 11.15 -13.15 26.31
CA GLY A 65 12.39 -13.64 26.91
C GLY A 65 13.65 -13.20 26.14
N PRO A 66 14.78 -13.89 26.33
CA PRO A 66 16.04 -13.53 25.68
C PRO A 66 15.98 -13.82 24.16
N VAL A 67 16.24 -12.79 23.35
CA VAL A 67 16.27 -12.86 21.89
C VAL A 67 17.55 -12.18 21.38
N MET A 68 18.20 -12.78 20.40
CA MET A 68 19.33 -12.14 19.72
C MET A 68 18.81 -11.01 18.82
N LYS A 69 19.29 -9.80 19.06
CA LYS A 69 18.96 -8.61 18.30
C LYS A 69 20.18 -8.16 17.52
N ASP A 70 20.00 -7.89 16.23
CA ASP A 70 21.04 -7.25 15.42
C ASP A 70 21.27 -5.81 15.90
N VAL A 71 22.53 -5.47 16.18
CA VAL A 71 22.98 -4.12 16.53
C VAL A 71 23.32 -3.32 15.28
N SER A 72 23.65 -4.01 14.20
CA SER A 72 23.85 -3.35 12.94
C SER A 72 22.50 -2.80 12.50
N SER A 73 22.43 -1.49 12.27
CA SER A 73 21.28 -0.88 11.60
C SER A 73 21.25 -1.31 10.13
N TRP A 74 21.67 -2.53 9.77
CA TRP A 74 21.90 -2.95 8.39
C TRP A 74 20.63 -2.85 7.57
N GLU A 75 19.49 -3.37 8.07
CA GLU A 75 18.22 -3.22 7.36
C GLU A 75 17.86 -1.75 7.15
N TRP A 76 17.91 -0.94 8.21
CA TRP A 76 17.64 0.50 8.11
C TRP A 76 18.62 1.20 7.17
N ASN A 77 19.90 0.86 7.19
CA ASN A 77 20.93 1.45 6.35
C ASN A 77 20.80 1.03 4.88
N ASN A 78 20.20 -0.13 4.60
CA ASN A 78 19.92 -0.58 3.24
C ASN A 78 18.56 -0.09 2.72
N TYR A 79 17.54 0.01 3.58
CA TYR A 79 16.19 0.47 3.19
C TYR A 79 16.02 2.00 3.25
N SER A 80 16.69 2.70 4.16
CA SER A 80 16.54 4.16 4.30
C SER A 80 17.01 4.94 3.07
N PRO A 81 18.08 4.57 2.33
CA PRO A 81 18.42 5.26 1.08
C PRO A 81 17.32 5.12 0.04
N PHE A 82 16.72 3.94 -0.09
CA PHE A 82 15.56 3.72 -0.94
C PHE A 82 14.38 4.61 -0.52
N ALA A 83 14.05 4.63 0.78
CA ALA A 83 12.96 5.46 1.30
C ALA A 83 13.19 6.95 1.02
N TRP A 84 14.41 7.44 1.20
CA TRP A 84 14.79 8.82 0.88
C TRP A 84 14.71 9.13 -0.61
N GLN A 85 15.14 8.21 -1.47
CA GLN A 85 15.06 8.36 -2.92
C GLN A 85 13.63 8.29 -3.45
N TYR A 86 12.76 7.56 -2.77
CA TYR A 86 11.37 7.37 -3.17
C TYR A 86 10.42 8.43 -2.58
N LEU A 87 10.81 9.11 -1.51
CA LEU A 87 10.03 10.18 -0.88
C LEU A 87 9.61 11.31 -1.86
N PRO A 88 10.49 11.82 -2.76
CA PRO A 88 10.09 12.78 -3.78
C PRO A 88 8.99 12.26 -4.71
N VAL A 89 9.02 10.97 -5.04
CA VAL A 89 8.00 10.32 -5.88
C VAL A 89 6.65 10.34 -5.15
N PHE A 90 6.61 10.01 -3.86
CA PHE A 90 5.38 10.09 -3.07
C PHE A 90 4.84 11.53 -2.95
N MET A 91 5.72 12.51 -2.77
CA MET A 91 5.31 13.92 -2.73
C MET A 91 4.73 14.36 -4.09
N ALA A 92 5.40 14.02 -5.20
CA ALA A 92 4.92 14.32 -6.53
C ALA A 92 3.59 13.62 -6.83
N HIS A 93 3.47 12.34 -6.47
CA HIS A 93 2.24 11.56 -6.59
C HIS A 93 1.08 12.24 -5.84
N THR A 94 1.32 12.69 -4.61
CA THR A 94 0.31 13.40 -3.81
C THR A 94 -0.17 14.68 -4.50
N VAL A 95 0.76 15.49 -5.03
CA VAL A 95 0.42 16.75 -5.73
C VAL A 95 -0.35 16.46 -7.02
N VAL A 96 0.14 15.54 -7.85
CA VAL A 96 -0.48 15.20 -9.13
C VAL A 96 -1.87 14.61 -8.93
N PHE A 97 -2.07 13.75 -7.93
CA PHE A 97 -3.38 13.14 -7.68
C PHE A 97 -4.42 14.16 -7.19
N ASN A 98 -4.03 15.04 -6.26
CA ASN A 98 -4.95 16.02 -5.65
C ASN A 98 -5.24 17.24 -6.53
N LEU A 99 -4.30 17.61 -7.41
CA LEU A 99 -4.47 18.75 -8.32
C LEU A 99 -4.85 18.32 -9.73
N GLY A 100 -4.28 17.22 -10.25
CA GLY A 100 -4.51 16.77 -11.62
C GLY A 100 -5.97 16.47 -11.91
N SER A 101 -6.68 15.84 -10.97
CA SER A 101 -8.12 15.60 -11.04
C SER A 101 -8.98 16.87 -11.07
N LYS A 102 -8.43 18.04 -10.70
CA LYS A 102 -9.14 19.34 -10.75
C LYS A 102 -8.97 20.07 -12.07
N PHE A 103 -7.93 19.74 -12.83
CA PHE A 103 -7.54 20.48 -14.04
C PHE A 103 -7.64 19.66 -15.33
N LEU A 104 -7.79 18.34 -15.23
CA LEU A 104 -7.82 17.43 -16.37
C LEU A 104 -9.11 16.61 -16.39
N PRO A 105 -9.60 16.19 -17.57
CA PRO A 105 -10.74 15.28 -17.66
C PRO A 105 -10.41 13.91 -17.05
N ASP A 106 -11.36 13.32 -16.33
CA ASP A 106 -11.15 12.14 -15.49
C ASP A 106 -10.56 10.93 -16.23
N LEU A 107 -11.13 10.56 -17.38
CA LEU A 107 -10.72 9.38 -18.15
C LEU A 107 -9.27 9.47 -18.66
N PRO A 108 -8.88 10.51 -19.42
CA PRO A 108 -7.50 10.63 -19.88
C PRO A 108 -6.52 10.82 -18.73
N PHE A 109 -6.89 11.56 -17.67
CA PHE A 109 -6.06 11.70 -16.48
C PHE A 109 -5.78 10.32 -15.85
N THR A 110 -6.82 9.52 -15.63
CA THR A 110 -6.71 8.19 -14.99
C THR A 110 -5.82 7.26 -15.81
N ILE A 111 -5.99 7.20 -17.13
CA ILE A 111 -5.17 6.33 -18.00
C ILE A 111 -3.70 6.77 -17.96
N VAL A 112 -3.44 8.05 -18.23
CA VAL A 112 -2.05 8.58 -18.27
C VAL A 112 -1.38 8.42 -16.91
N TYR A 113 -2.09 8.73 -15.83
CA TYR A 113 -1.58 8.59 -14.47
C TYR A 113 -1.24 7.15 -14.12
N THR A 114 -2.11 6.20 -14.46
CA THR A 114 -1.89 4.78 -14.18
C THR A 114 -0.67 4.26 -14.93
N LEU A 115 -0.53 4.62 -16.22
CA LEU A 115 0.62 4.21 -17.04
C LEU A 115 1.94 4.80 -16.51
N LEU A 116 1.95 6.10 -16.18
CA LEU A 116 3.13 6.75 -15.63
C LEU A 116 3.49 6.17 -14.26
N SER A 117 2.50 5.92 -13.41
CA SER A 117 2.71 5.29 -12.10
C SER A 117 3.30 3.88 -12.23
N ALA A 118 2.78 3.06 -13.15
CA ALA A 118 3.32 1.75 -13.44
C ALA A 118 4.76 1.83 -13.96
N ALA A 119 5.04 2.75 -14.90
CA ALA A 119 6.40 2.96 -15.42
C ALA A 119 7.39 3.40 -14.34
N THR A 120 6.98 4.31 -13.44
CA THR A 120 7.80 4.70 -12.28
C THR A 120 8.01 3.53 -11.33
N CYS A 121 7.01 2.68 -11.08
CA CYS A 121 7.18 1.48 -10.27
C CYS A 121 8.16 0.50 -10.93
N VAL A 122 8.16 0.35 -12.25
CA VAL A 122 9.13 -0.49 -12.98
C VAL A 122 10.55 0.09 -12.92
N TYR A 123 10.71 1.41 -12.77
CA TYR A 123 12.02 2.03 -12.60
C TYR A 123 12.61 1.76 -11.20
N TYR A 124 11.79 1.82 -10.15
CA TYR A 124 12.23 1.63 -8.76
C TYR A 124 12.19 0.17 -8.27
N PHE A 125 11.34 -0.66 -8.87
CA PHE A 125 11.15 -2.07 -8.54
C PHE A 125 11.35 -2.95 -9.77
N THR A 126 11.41 -4.27 -9.60
CA THR A 126 11.55 -5.17 -10.75
C THR A 126 10.23 -5.22 -11.57
N PRO A 127 10.31 -5.34 -12.91
CA PRO A 127 9.13 -5.50 -13.76
C PRO A 127 8.23 -6.67 -13.31
N THR A 128 8.83 -7.76 -12.82
CA THR A 128 8.13 -8.93 -12.30
C THR A 128 7.28 -8.59 -11.08
N LEU A 129 7.81 -7.82 -10.12
CA LEU A 129 7.05 -7.39 -8.94
C LEU A 129 5.88 -6.49 -9.31
N VAL A 130 6.08 -5.58 -10.28
CA VAL A 130 5.00 -4.72 -10.77
C VAL A 130 3.91 -5.54 -11.47
N ALA A 131 4.29 -6.52 -12.30
CA ALA A 131 3.35 -7.41 -12.97
C ALA A 131 2.53 -8.24 -11.96
N LEU A 132 3.18 -8.81 -10.94
CA LEU A 132 2.49 -9.55 -9.87
C LEU A 132 1.53 -8.65 -9.08
N SER A 133 1.93 -7.43 -8.75
CA SER A 133 1.08 -6.47 -8.05
C SER A 133 -0.15 -6.06 -8.88
N LEU A 134 0.01 -5.81 -10.19
CA LEU A 134 -1.10 -5.54 -11.09
C LEU A 134 -2.04 -6.74 -11.21
N PHE A 135 -1.49 -7.96 -11.28
CA PHE A 135 -2.28 -9.18 -11.32
C PHE A 135 -3.10 -9.37 -10.05
N GLU A 136 -2.49 -9.20 -8.87
CA GLU A 136 -3.18 -9.24 -7.57
C GLU A 136 -4.32 -8.21 -7.50
N GLY A 137 -4.05 -6.95 -7.84
CA GLY A 137 -5.06 -5.90 -7.85
C GLY A 137 -6.21 -6.20 -8.84
N THR A 138 -5.90 -6.77 -10.00
CA THR A 138 -6.90 -7.18 -10.99
C THR A 138 -7.77 -8.32 -10.48
N LEU A 139 -7.18 -9.31 -9.80
CA LEU A 139 -7.94 -10.40 -9.17
C LEU A 139 -8.87 -9.88 -8.08
N MET A 140 -8.41 -8.97 -7.23
CA MET A 140 -9.25 -8.35 -6.20
C MET A 140 -10.41 -7.58 -6.83
N PHE A 141 -10.15 -6.80 -7.89
CA PHE A 141 -11.19 -6.10 -8.62
C PHE A 141 -12.20 -7.07 -9.25
N ALA A 142 -11.74 -8.12 -9.92
CA ALA A 142 -12.60 -9.13 -10.53
C ALA A 142 -13.47 -9.85 -9.49
N ALA A 143 -12.89 -10.26 -8.36
CA ALA A 143 -13.63 -10.84 -7.25
C ALA A 143 -14.70 -9.86 -6.74
N SER A 144 -14.36 -8.58 -6.58
CA SER A 144 -15.32 -7.56 -6.14
C SER A 144 -16.49 -7.38 -7.11
N GLN A 145 -16.29 -7.56 -8.43
CA GLN A 145 -17.36 -7.47 -9.42
C GLN A 145 -18.22 -8.74 -9.46
N TYR A 146 -17.62 -9.90 -9.21
CA TYR A 146 -18.33 -11.18 -9.18
C TYR A 146 -19.22 -11.31 -7.93
N PHE A 147 -18.75 -10.85 -6.77
CA PHE A 147 -19.52 -10.84 -5.53
C PHE A 147 -20.41 -9.59 -5.35
N ARG A 148 -20.43 -8.70 -6.35
CA ARG A 148 -21.33 -7.53 -6.39
C ARG A 148 -22.74 -7.93 -6.79
#